data_AF-A0A521IUX7-F1
#
_entry.id   AF-A0A521IUX7-F1
#
_cell.length_a   1.000
_cell.length_b   1.000
_cell.length_c   1.000
_cell.angle_alpha   90.00
_cell.angle_beta   90.00
_cell.angle_gamma   90.00
#
_symmetry.space_group_name_H-M   'P 1'
#
loop_
_entity.id
_entity.type
_entity.pdbx_description
1 polymer ?
#
loop_
_entity_poly.entity_id
_entity_poly.type
_entity_poly.pdbx_seq_one_letter_code
_entity_poly.pdbx_strand_id
1 'polypeptide(L)'
;MNLKEVNMLKTKRLVTALTLSAFLIAISVVIQRFLVIPFGMPSLYRLSLGNIPIIMASLYLGPVFGAIVGAASDLIGATLFPVGTLIIWPVISSTLYGVVPWLILRLVMYLDRKIKVPLFYVFLAIIFIGLETYIFVKPSIRHPFNSTLDPIMFTTTFRIVFTLVLLLIFSGLIITFNVLVKKYKEGAYEKYTGAPTSLAFTLMLMTFFVDILYSSWWKMFQFKVDFFVSVFFHTLIMFILLPFQVVLLLILSNVYAKSRVAELLALPPKEHIDTDD
;
A
#
# COMPACT_ATOMS: atom_id res chain seq x y z
N MET A 1 -12.10 -33.78 17.87
CA MET A 1 -10.65 -33.74 17.56
C MET A 1 -9.89 -33.76 18.87
N ASN A 2 -8.91 -34.65 19.06
CA ASN A 2 -8.19 -34.74 20.35
C ASN A 2 -7.25 -33.51 20.51
N LEU A 3 -7.00 -33.06 21.75
CA LEU A 3 -6.07 -31.97 22.10
C LEU A 3 -4.72 -32.05 21.36
N LYS A 4 -4.18 -33.26 21.18
CA LYS A 4 -2.92 -33.49 20.44
C LYS A 4 -3.03 -33.07 18.97
N GLU A 5 -4.15 -33.36 18.32
CA GLU A 5 -4.41 -32.97 16.93
C GLU A 5 -4.59 -31.46 16.81
N VAL A 6 -5.29 -30.83 17.77
CA VAL A 6 -5.49 -29.37 17.79
C VAL A 6 -4.15 -28.65 17.88
N ASN A 7 -3.29 -29.10 18.78
CA ASN A 7 -1.95 -28.52 18.94
C ASN A 7 -1.09 -28.75 17.69
N MET A 8 -1.16 -29.93 17.08
CA MET A 8 -0.45 -30.19 15.82
C MET A 8 -0.90 -29.27 14.68
N LEU A 9 -2.21 -29.02 14.53
CA LEU A 9 -2.73 -28.08 13.52
C LEU A 9 -2.29 -26.65 13.79
N LYS A 10 -2.35 -26.20 15.05
CA LYS A 10 -1.85 -24.87 15.45
C LYS A 10 -0.37 -24.70 15.10
N THR A 11 0.45 -25.70 15.40
CA THR A 11 1.89 -25.69 15.07
C THR A 11 2.11 -25.65 13.56
N LYS A 12 1.43 -26.50 12.79
CA LYS A 12 1.53 -26.49 11.31
C LYS A 12 1.19 -25.13 10.73
N ARG A 13 0.11 -24.51 11.22
CA ARG A 13 -0.32 -23.17 10.79
C ARG A 13 0.70 -22.09 11.14
N LEU A 14 1.23 -22.12 12.36
CA LEU A 14 2.25 -21.17 12.82
C LEU A 14 3.53 -21.29 11.99
N VAL A 15 4.03 -22.51 11.78
CA VAL A 15 5.21 -22.77 10.94
C VAL A 15 4.97 -22.26 9.52
N THR A 16 3.80 -22.54 8.93
CA THR A 16 3.43 -22.06 7.59
C THR A 16 3.42 -20.52 7.52
N ALA A 17 2.86 -19.86 8.53
CA ALA A 17 2.84 -18.39 8.61
C ALA A 17 4.24 -17.80 8.76
N LEU A 18 5.11 -18.42 9.56
CA LEU A 18 6.52 -18.01 9.73
C LEU A 18 7.30 -18.18 8.43
N THR A 19 7.18 -19.33 7.76
CA THR A 19 7.86 -19.59 6.49
C THR A 19 7.39 -18.61 5.40
N LEU A 20 6.08 -18.37 5.30
CA LEU A 20 5.56 -17.38 4.35
C LEU A 20 6.04 -15.96 4.69
N SER A 21 6.07 -15.60 5.97
CA SER A 21 6.59 -14.30 6.40
C SER A 21 8.06 -14.11 6.03
N ALA A 22 8.91 -15.11 6.29
CA ALA A 22 10.32 -15.08 5.93
C ALA A 22 10.54 -14.95 4.41
N PHE A 23 9.74 -15.67 3.62
CA PHE A 23 9.75 -15.57 2.16
C PHE A 23 9.35 -14.16 1.68
N LEU A 24 8.28 -13.59 2.24
CA LEU A 24 7.83 -12.24 1.89
C LEU A 24 8.83 -11.16 2.32
N ILE A 25 9.51 -11.34 3.47
CA ILE A 25 10.63 -10.48 3.88
C ILE A 25 11.75 -10.52 2.83
N ALA A 26 12.18 -11.71 2.42
CA ALA A 26 13.25 -11.85 1.44
C ALA A 26 12.90 -11.19 0.10
N ILE A 27 11.69 -11.42 -0.41
CA ILE A 27 11.21 -10.77 -1.64
C ILE A 27 11.13 -9.25 -1.46
N SER A 28 10.59 -8.77 -0.33
CA SER A 28 10.50 -7.34 -0.03
C SER A 28 11.87 -6.68 -0.09
N VAL A 29 12.88 -7.28 0.55
CA VAL A 29 14.26 -6.78 0.52
C VAL A 29 14.79 -6.73 -0.91
N VAL A 30 14.63 -7.80 -1.71
CA VAL A 30 15.11 -7.83 -3.09
C VAL A 30 14.44 -6.75 -3.94
N ILE A 31 13.11 -6.63 -3.89
CA ILE A 31 12.39 -5.64 -4.70
C ILE A 31 12.75 -4.21 -4.28
N GLN A 32 12.81 -3.92 -2.98
CA GLN A 32 13.10 -2.57 -2.49
C GLN A 32 14.53 -2.10 -2.77
N ARG A 33 15.48 -3.03 -2.95
CA ARG A 33 16.89 -2.71 -3.19
C ARG A 33 17.26 -2.72 -4.67
N PHE A 34 16.68 -3.62 -5.46
CA PHE A 34 17.07 -3.82 -6.86
C PHE A 34 16.01 -3.36 -7.87
N LEU A 35 14.73 -3.28 -7.47
CA LEU A 35 13.61 -2.88 -8.34
C LEU A 35 12.98 -1.58 -7.84
N VAL A 36 13.82 -0.54 -7.78
CA VAL A 36 13.42 0.81 -7.39
C VAL A 36 13.98 1.83 -8.38
N ILE A 37 13.16 2.81 -8.74
CA ILE A 37 13.59 4.00 -9.47
C ILE A 37 13.61 5.16 -8.47
N PRO A 38 14.77 5.48 -7.86
CA PRO A 38 14.90 6.59 -6.94
C PRO A 38 14.96 7.92 -7.70
N PHE A 39 14.38 8.97 -7.13
CA PHE A 39 14.48 10.32 -7.65
C PHE A 39 14.33 11.37 -6.55
N GLY A 40 14.70 12.62 -6.88
CA GLY A 40 14.85 13.71 -5.92
C GLY A 40 16.19 13.63 -5.16
N MET A 41 16.76 14.77 -4.77
CA MET A 41 18.11 14.80 -4.20
C MET A 41 18.07 14.56 -2.67
N PRO A 42 18.81 13.58 -2.11
CA PRO A 42 19.69 12.59 -2.75
C PRO A 42 19.03 11.23 -3.05
N SER A 43 17.73 11.04 -2.78
CA SER A 43 16.85 9.95 -3.26
C SER A 43 15.54 9.96 -2.44
N LEU A 44 14.95 11.14 -2.29
CA LEU A 44 13.85 11.41 -1.37
C LEU A 44 12.56 10.67 -1.72
N TYR A 45 12.37 10.39 -3.01
CA TYR A 45 11.19 9.72 -3.54
C TYR A 45 11.60 8.47 -4.31
N ARG A 46 10.73 7.47 -4.31
CA ARG A 46 11.02 6.16 -4.89
C ARG A 46 9.76 5.65 -5.59
N LEU A 47 9.88 5.37 -6.88
CA LEU A 47 8.89 4.52 -7.57
C LEU A 47 9.31 3.08 -7.34
N SER A 48 8.58 2.37 -6.47
CA SER A 48 8.84 0.97 -6.19
C SER A 48 7.56 0.24 -5.84
N LEU A 49 7.51 -1.02 -6.22
CA LEU A 49 6.47 -1.97 -5.84
C LEU A 49 6.92 -2.84 -4.65
N GLY A 50 7.99 -2.43 -3.96
CA GLY A 50 8.59 -3.16 -2.85
C GLY A 50 7.72 -3.25 -1.58
N ASN A 51 6.61 -2.54 -1.52
CA ASN A 51 5.62 -2.70 -0.45
C ASN A 51 4.62 -3.84 -0.74
N ILE A 52 4.53 -4.37 -1.96
CA ILE A 52 3.59 -5.45 -2.31
C ILE A 52 3.75 -6.69 -1.42
N PRO A 53 4.96 -7.24 -1.19
CA PRO A 53 5.10 -8.43 -0.33
C PRO A 53 4.67 -8.17 1.12
N ILE A 54 4.87 -6.94 1.62
CA ILE A 54 4.43 -6.53 2.95
C ILE A 54 2.89 -6.45 3.00
N ILE A 55 2.27 -5.86 1.97
CA ILE A 55 0.82 -5.79 1.84
C ILE A 55 0.23 -7.20 1.74
N MET A 56 0.86 -8.11 1.01
CA MET A 56 0.45 -9.52 0.95
C MET A 56 0.46 -10.16 2.35
N ALA A 57 1.51 -9.95 3.14
CA ALA A 57 1.55 -10.44 4.53
C ALA A 57 0.40 -9.84 5.36
N SER A 58 0.13 -8.54 5.21
CA SER A 58 -1.01 -7.86 5.86
C SER A 58 -2.34 -8.55 5.52
N LEU A 59 -2.63 -8.72 4.23
CA LEU A 59 -3.90 -9.25 3.75
C LEU A 59 -4.07 -10.74 4.06
N TYR A 60 -3.00 -11.54 3.98
CA TYR A 60 -3.09 -13.00 4.08
C TYR A 60 -2.93 -13.53 5.49
N LEU A 61 -2.02 -12.93 6.28
CA LEU A 61 -1.64 -13.39 7.62
C LEU A 61 -2.21 -12.49 8.73
N GLY A 62 -2.68 -11.30 8.38
CA GLY A 62 -3.22 -10.33 9.34
C GLY A 62 -2.20 -9.28 9.76
N PRO A 63 -2.62 -8.32 10.60
CA PRO A 63 -1.89 -7.08 10.83
C PRO A 63 -0.60 -7.32 11.64
N VAL A 64 -0.58 -8.32 12.52
CA VAL A 64 0.60 -8.63 13.35
C VAL A 64 1.74 -9.20 12.50
N PHE A 65 1.46 -10.22 11.68
CA PHE A 65 2.46 -10.77 10.77
C PHE A 65 2.86 -9.76 9.70
N GLY A 66 1.91 -8.99 9.16
CA GLY A 66 2.22 -7.89 8.26
C GLY A 66 3.16 -6.85 8.89
N ALA A 67 2.92 -6.43 10.14
CA ALA A 67 3.80 -5.51 10.86
C ALA A 67 5.22 -6.05 11.00
N ILE A 68 5.35 -7.33 11.41
CA ILE A 68 6.65 -8.00 11.55
C ILE A 68 7.36 -8.06 10.20
N VAL A 69 6.67 -8.46 9.13
CA VAL A 69 7.24 -8.53 7.77
C VAL A 69 7.71 -7.15 7.31
N GLY A 70 6.91 -6.11 7.55
CA GLY A 70 7.24 -4.74 7.22
C GLY A 70 8.50 -4.25 7.95
N ALA A 71 8.47 -4.30 9.28
CA ALA A 71 9.59 -3.88 10.12
C ALA A 71 10.88 -4.65 9.81
N ALA A 72 10.79 -5.98 9.73
CA ALA A 72 11.93 -6.84 9.46
C ALA A 72 12.51 -6.60 8.05
N SER A 73 11.66 -6.45 7.03
CA SER A 73 12.15 -6.20 5.66
C SER A 73 12.93 -4.89 5.54
N ASP A 74 12.48 -3.82 6.21
CA ASP A 74 13.17 -2.54 6.17
C ASP A 74 14.46 -2.58 7.00
N LEU A 75 14.43 -3.15 8.21
CA LEU A 75 15.62 -3.30 9.06
C LEU A 75 16.69 -4.19 8.42
N ILE A 76 16.32 -5.37 7.93
CA ILE A 76 17.25 -6.30 7.26
C ILE A 76 17.78 -5.65 5.99
N GLY A 77 16.90 -5.04 5.18
CA GLY A 77 17.31 -4.36 3.96
C GLY A 77 18.27 -3.20 4.23
N ALA A 78 18.01 -2.38 5.26
CA ALA A 78 18.86 -1.25 5.63
C ALA A 78 20.21 -1.70 6.19
N THR A 79 20.23 -2.82 6.92
CA THR A 79 21.45 -3.39 7.51
C THR A 79 22.34 -4.05 6.45
N LEU A 80 21.76 -4.83 5.53
CA LEU A 80 22.52 -5.52 4.49
C LEU A 80 22.94 -4.61 3.34
N PHE A 81 22.15 -3.57 3.05
CA PHE A 81 22.39 -2.63 1.95
C PHE A 81 22.32 -1.17 2.46
N PRO A 82 23.30 -0.74 3.27
CA PRO A 82 23.31 0.59 3.83
C PRO A 82 23.58 1.64 2.74
N VAL A 83 22.73 2.65 2.68
CA VAL A 83 22.90 3.83 1.78
C VAL A 83 23.25 5.09 2.60
N GLY A 84 23.36 4.94 3.92
CA GLY A 84 23.61 6.01 4.88
C GLY A 84 23.29 5.53 6.29
N THR A 85 23.22 6.48 7.24
CA THR A 85 22.80 6.19 8.62
C THR A 85 21.41 5.57 8.64
N LEU A 86 21.21 4.55 9.47
CA LEU A 86 19.89 3.97 9.68
C LEU A 86 18.95 5.02 10.28
N ILE A 87 17.88 5.32 9.56
CA ILE A 87 16.83 6.23 9.99
C ILE A 87 15.61 5.37 10.36
N ILE A 88 14.96 5.68 11.48
CA ILE A 88 13.84 4.86 11.98
C ILE A 88 12.50 5.12 11.27
N TRP A 89 12.32 6.30 10.67
CA TRP A 89 11.05 6.69 10.04
C TRP A 89 10.59 5.77 8.88
N PRO A 90 11.47 5.28 7.99
CA PRO A 90 11.11 4.27 6.98
C PRO A 90 10.65 2.94 7.58
N VAL A 91 11.22 2.49 8.69
CA VAL A 91 10.80 1.26 9.40
C VAL A 91 9.37 1.37 9.90
N ILE A 92 8.97 2.54 10.38
CA ILE A 92 7.58 2.79 10.78
C ILE A 92 6.67 2.76 9.54
N SER A 93 7.10 3.37 8.43
CA SER A 93 6.34 3.37 7.17
C SER A 93 6.11 1.93 6.67
N SER A 94 7.14 1.09 6.65
CA SER A 94 7.04 -0.32 6.24
C SER A 94 6.18 -1.14 7.19
N THR A 95 6.27 -0.89 8.50
CA THR A 95 5.39 -1.51 9.49
C THR A 95 3.93 -1.15 9.23
N LEU A 96 3.64 0.13 8.92
CA LEU A 96 2.29 0.58 8.60
C LEU A 96 1.75 -0.05 7.30
N TYR A 97 2.58 -0.28 6.27
CA TYR A 97 2.18 -1.08 5.11
C TYR A 97 1.75 -2.51 5.49
N GLY A 98 2.27 -3.03 6.60
CA GLY A 98 1.91 -4.34 7.14
C GLY A 98 0.62 -4.36 7.96
N VAL A 99 0.20 -3.23 8.51
CA VAL A 99 -0.95 -3.14 9.43
C VAL A 99 -2.18 -2.55 8.74
N VAL A 100 -1.98 -1.41 8.07
CA VAL A 100 -3.05 -0.54 7.58
C VAL A 100 -3.92 -1.22 6.52
N PRO A 101 -3.39 -1.92 5.50
CA PRO A 101 -4.22 -2.56 4.48
C PRO A 101 -5.24 -3.54 5.04
N TRP A 102 -4.86 -4.37 6.02
CA TRP A 102 -5.79 -5.32 6.63
C TRP A 102 -6.93 -4.64 7.40
N LEU A 103 -6.62 -3.60 8.19
CA LEU A 103 -7.62 -2.88 8.96
C LEU A 103 -8.61 -2.16 8.04
N ILE A 104 -8.08 -1.44 7.05
CA ILE A 104 -8.88 -0.67 6.11
C ILE A 104 -9.71 -1.60 5.23
N LEU A 105 -9.14 -2.70 4.71
CA LEU A 105 -9.88 -3.60 3.83
C LEU A 105 -11.11 -4.18 4.52
N ARG A 106 -11.00 -4.59 5.79
CA ARG A 106 -12.15 -5.09 6.55
C ARG A 106 -13.26 -4.06 6.66
N LEU A 107 -12.91 -2.80 6.92
CA LEU A 107 -13.86 -1.71 6.96
C LEU A 107 -14.47 -1.46 5.58
N VAL A 108 -13.66 -1.42 4.52
CA VAL A 108 -14.11 -1.19 3.14
C VAL A 108 -15.06 -2.30 2.69
N MET A 109 -14.71 -3.57 2.88
CA MET A 109 -15.58 -4.70 2.52
C MET A 109 -16.90 -4.68 3.32
N TYR A 110 -16.89 -4.21 4.56
CA TYR A 110 -18.12 -4.00 5.33
C TYR A 110 -18.98 -2.88 4.73
N LEU A 111 -18.35 -1.77 4.34
CA LEU A 111 -19.04 -0.63 3.73
C LEU A 111 -19.57 -0.97 2.34
N ASP A 112 -18.84 -1.71 1.51
CA ASP A 112 -19.26 -2.11 0.16
C ASP A 112 -20.52 -2.99 0.18
N ARG A 113 -20.75 -3.74 1.25
CA ARG A 113 -22.00 -4.50 1.44
C ARG A 113 -23.21 -3.60 1.73
N LYS A 114 -22.98 -2.42 2.30
CA LYS A 114 -24.02 -1.45 2.67
C LYS A 114 -24.22 -0.37 1.61
N ILE A 115 -23.13 0.07 0.98
CA ILE A 115 -23.07 1.18 0.05
C ILE A 115 -22.82 0.60 -1.33
N LYS A 116 -23.81 0.73 -2.22
CA LYS A 116 -23.72 0.21 -3.60
C LYS A 116 -22.79 1.02 -4.51
N VAL A 117 -22.33 2.18 -4.05
CA VAL A 117 -21.41 3.06 -4.79
C VAL A 117 -19.97 2.74 -4.38
N PRO A 118 -19.06 2.46 -5.32
CA PRO A 118 -17.65 2.22 -4.99
C PRO A 118 -17.00 3.49 -4.42
N LEU A 119 -16.68 3.46 -3.12
CA LEU A 119 -16.07 4.60 -2.40
C LEU A 119 -14.73 5.04 -2.98
N PHE A 120 -14.05 4.12 -3.70
CA PHE A 120 -12.88 4.41 -4.51
C PHE A 120 -13.03 5.68 -5.35
N TYR A 121 -14.09 5.78 -6.16
CA TYR A 121 -14.28 6.89 -7.10
C TYR A 121 -14.56 8.21 -6.37
N VAL A 122 -15.28 8.15 -5.25
CA VAL A 122 -15.56 9.32 -4.40
C VAL A 122 -14.26 9.85 -3.82
N PHE A 123 -13.44 8.97 -3.25
CA PHE A 123 -12.17 9.37 -2.65
C PHE A 123 -11.16 9.85 -3.69
N LEU A 124 -11.13 9.23 -4.87
CA LEU A 124 -10.34 9.71 -6.00
C LEU A 124 -10.74 11.14 -6.35
N ALA A 125 -12.04 11.43 -6.48
CA ALA A 125 -12.55 12.77 -6.77
C ALA A 125 -12.17 13.80 -5.68
N ILE A 126 -12.22 13.41 -4.40
CA ILE A 126 -11.79 14.27 -3.29
C ILE A 126 -10.31 14.65 -3.43
N ILE A 127 -9.42 13.69 -3.74
CA ILE A 127 -8.00 13.97 -3.94
C ILE A 127 -7.80 14.88 -5.15
N PHE A 128 -8.50 14.63 -6.26
CA PHE A 128 -8.46 15.49 -7.44
C PHE A 128 -8.83 16.93 -7.11
N ILE A 129 -9.98 17.15 -6.46
CA ILE A 129 -10.45 18.47 -6.05
C ILE A 129 -9.46 19.13 -5.08
N GLY A 130 -8.89 18.36 -4.14
CA GLY A 130 -7.90 18.86 -3.20
C GLY A 130 -6.63 19.37 -3.87
N LEU A 131 -6.11 18.64 -4.87
CA LEU A 131 -4.94 19.05 -5.64
C LEU A 131 -5.20 20.30 -6.48
N GLU A 132 -6.35 20.35 -7.17
CA GLU A 132 -6.75 21.53 -7.94
C GLU A 132 -6.87 22.75 -7.02
N THR A 133 -7.60 22.62 -5.92
CA THR A 133 -7.77 23.71 -4.94
C THR A 133 -6.41 24.21 -4.44
N TYR A 134 -5.46 23.31 -4.15
CA TYR A 134 -4.13 23.68 -3.70
C TYR A 134 -3.38 24.55 -4.73
N ILE A 135 -3.41 24.17 -6.00
CA ILE A 135 -2.70 24.89 -7.09
C ILE A 135 -3.36 26.23 -7.43
N PHE A 136 -4.68 26.34 -7.27
CA PHE A 136 -5.39 27.60 -7.51
C PHE A 136 -5.27 28.59 -6.35
N VAL A 137 -5.24 28.10 -5.10
CA VAL A 137 -5.12 28.94 -3.90
C VAL A 137 -3.67 29.41 -3.68
N LYS A 138 -2.68 28.55 -3.92
CA LYS A 138 -1.27 28.93 -3.74
C LYS A 138 -0.72 29.62 -4.99
N PRO A 139 0.12 30.66 -4.84
CA PRO A 139 0.77 31.31 -5.98
C PRO A 139 2.02 30.56 -6.45
N SER A 140 2.63 29.75 -5.57
CA SER A 140 3.88 29.06 -5.85
C SER A 140 4.11 27.90 -4.89
N ILE A 141 5.04 27.03 -5.25
CA ILE A 141 5.57 25.98 -4.38
C ILE A 141 7.10 26.04 -4.35
N ARG A 142 7.68 25.69 -3.20
CA ARG A 142 9.15 25.62 -3.08
C ARG A 142 9.70 24.64 -4.12
N HIS A 143 10.85 24.98 -4.69
CA HIS A 143 11.44 24.14 -5.71
C HIS A 143 11.75 22.73 -5.13
N PRO A 144 11.24 21.64 -5.76
CA PRO A 144 11.23 20.31 -5.15
C PRO A 144 12.60 19.68 -4.92
N PHE A 145 13.55 20.05 -5.75
CA PHE A 145 14.83 19.37 -5.86
C PHE A 145 15.98 20.17 -5.26
N ASN A 146 15.78 21.47 -5.07
CA ASN A 146 16.80 22.36 -4.56
C ASN A 146 16.13 23.55 -3.89
N SER A 147 16.41 23.70 -2.61
CA SER A 147 15.78 24.68 -1.75
C SER A 147 16.32 26.11 -1.94
N THR A 148 17.40 26.27 -2.71
CA THR A 148 18.03 27.55 -3.06
C THR A 148 17.61 28.07 -4.43
N LEU A 149 16.94 27.25 -5.24
CA LEU A 149 16.39 27.70 -6.52
C LEU A 149 15.08 28.47 -6.31
N ASP A 150 14.76 29.29 -7.30
CA ASP A 150 13.51 30.05 -7.30
C ASP A 150 12.29 29.11 -7.22
N PRO A 151 11.26 29.51 -6.46
CA PRO A 151 10.04 28.72 -6.32
C PRO A 151 9.36 28.54 -7.67
N ILE A 152 8.70 27.39 -7.85
CA ILE A 152 7.88 27.14 -9.03
C ILE A 152 6.61 27.97 -8.88
N MET A 153 6.44 28.94 -9.77
CA MET A 153 5.28 29.81 -9.80
C MET A 153 4.10 29.12 -10.51
N PHE A 154 2.93 29.15 -9.88
CA PHE A 154 1.69 28.62 -10.45
C PHE A 154 1.05 29.69 -11.35
N THR A 155 1.71 29.97 -12.47
CA THR A 155 1.19 30.85 -13.52
C THR A 155 -0.10 30.27 -14.11
N THR A 156 -0.91 31.11 -14.76
CA THR A 156 -2.15 30.67 -15.43
C THR A 156 -1.89 29.52 -16.39
N THR A 157 -0.81 29.59 -17.18
CA THR A 157 -0.41 28.52 -18.09
C THR A 157 -0.09 27.23 -17.34
N PHE A 158 0.67 27.30 -16.24
CA PHE A 158 0.98 26.13 -15.43
C PHE A 158 -0.29 25.47 -14.88
N ARG A 159 -1.23 26.27 -14.37
CA ARG A 159 -2.51 25.78 -13.83
C ARG A 159 -3.30 25.03 -14.89
N ILE A 160 -3.47 25.62 -16.09
CA ILE A 160 -4.20 25.00 -17.19
C ILE A 160 -3.55 23.68 -17.61
N VAL A 161 -2.23 23.68 -17.83
CA VAL A 161 -1.50 22.46 -18.24
C VAL A 161 -1.61 21.38 -17.16
N PHE A 162 -1.44 21.77 -15.89
CA PHE A 162 -1.55 20.85 -14.76
C PHE A 162 -2.95 20.22 -14.69
N THR A 163 -4.01 21.03 -14.75
CA THR A 163 -5.39 20.55 -14.71
C THR A 163 -5.69 19.59 -15.86
N LEU A 164 -5.22 19.88 -17.09
CA LEU A 164 -5.40 18.99 -18.24
C LEU A 164 -4.69 17.64 -18.05
N VAL A 165 -3.44 17.66 -17.56
CA VAL A 165 -2.67 16.44 -17.27
C VAL A 165 -3.34 15.64 -16.15
N LEU A 166 -3.77 16.30 -15.08
CA LEU A 166 -4.40 15.63 -13.95
C LEU A 166 -5.75 15.02 -14.34
N LEU A 167 -6.54 15.71 -15.18
CA LEU A 167 -7.79 15.20 -15.72
C LEU A 167 -7.57 13.96 -16.61
N LEU A 168 -6.51 13.94 -17.42
CA LEU A 168 -6.13 12.78 -18.21
C LEU A 168 -5.75 11.58 -17.33
N ILE A 169 -4.97 11.80 -16.27
CA ILE A 169 -4.60 10.75 -15.31
C ILE A 169 -5.86 10.23 -14.60
N PHE A 170 -6.73 11.13 -14.14
CA PHE A 170 -7.95 10.79 -13.41
C PHE A 170 -8.92 9.97 -14.25
N SER A 171 -9.20 10.42 -15.47
CA SER A 171 -10.04 9.69 -16.43
C SER A 171 -9.42 8.34 -16.82
N GLY A 172 -8.10 8.28 -17.02
CA GLY A 172 -7.36 7.06 -17.26
C GLY A 172 -7.49 6.04 -16.12
N LEU A 173 -7.41 6.49 -14.86
CA LEU A 173 -7.63 5.65 -13.69
C LEU A 173 -9.06 5.12 -13.64
N ILE A 174 -10.08 5.97 -13.87
CA ILE A 174 -11.48 5.54 -13.91
C ILE A 174 -11.69 4.46 -14.97
N ILE A 175 -11.18 4.68 -16.18
CA ILE A 175 -11.29 3.71 -17.29
C ILE A 175 -10.60 2.40 -16.89
N THR A 176 -9.37 2.49 -16.37
CA THR A 176 -8.58 1.32 -15.96
C THR A 176 -9.32 0.49 -14.91
N PHE A 177 -9.86 1.12 -13.86
CA PHE A 177 -10.57 0.41 -12.81
C PHE A 177 -11.90 -0.17 -13.27
N ASN A 178 -12.61 0.51 -14.17
CA ASN A 178 -13.80 -0.06 -14.81
C ASN A 178 -13.46 -1.30 -15.65
N VAL A 179 -12.34 -1.31 -16.37
CA VAL A 179 -11.85 -2.49 -17.11
C VAL A 179 -11.46 -3.61 -16.15
N LEU A 180 -10.76 -3.28 -15.05
CA LEU A 180 -10.36 -4.27 -14.04
C LEU A 180 -11.56 -4.93 -13.37
N VAL A 181 -12.59 -4.17 -12.99
CA VAL A 181 -13.83 -4.74 -12.43
C VAL A 181 -14.51 -5.67 -13.42
N LYS A 182 -14.52 -5.35 -14.71
CA LYS A 182 -15.09 -6.23 -15.74
C LYS A 182 -14.25 -7.50 -15.96
N LYS A 183 -12.92 -7.40 -15.90
CA LYS A 183 -11.99 -8.51 -16.12
C LYS A 183 -11.92 -9.45 -14.91
N TYR A 184 -12.00 -8.90 -13.71
CA TYR A 184 -11.91 -9.59 -12.43
C TYR A 184 -13.24 -9.41 -11.68
N LYS A 185 -14.32 -9.97 -12.25
CA LYS A 185 -15.65 -9.95 -11.63
C LYS A 185 -15.72 -10.83 -10.40
N GLU A 186 -15.27 -12.08 -10.54
CA GLU A 186 -15.28 -13.09 -9.49
C GLU A 186 -13.99 -13.90 -9.54
N GLY A 187 -13.49 -14.30 -8.38
CA GLY A 187 -12.33 -15.17 -8.30
C GLY A 187 -11.96 -15.52 -6.87
N ALA A 188 -11.10 -16.53 -6.72
CA ALA A 188 -10.66 -17.02 -5.42
C ALA A 188 -9.92 -15.94 -4.58
N TYR A 189 -9.40 -14.90 -5.25
CA TYR A 189 -8.74 -13.76 -4.60
C TYR A 189 -9.68 -12.91 -3.74
N GLU A 190 -10.99 -12.88 -4.02
CA GLU A 190 -11.93 -11.92 -3.44
C GLU A 190 -11.99 -12.03 -1.91
N LYS A 191 -11.80 -13.24 -1.38
CA LYS A 191 -11.68 -13.51 0.05
C LYS A 191 -10.56 -12.70 0.73
N TYR A 192 -9.48 -12.41 0.01
CA TYR A 192 -8.26 -11.79 0.55
C TYR A 192 -8.13 -10.30 0.20
N THR A 193 -8.69 -9.87 -0.93
CA THR A 193 -8.54 -8.48 -1.40
C THR A 193 -9.86 -7.72 -1.57
N GLY A 194 -11.01 -8.41 -1.54
CA GLY A 194 -12.27 -7.85 -2.02
C GLY A 194 -12.26 -7.59 -3.54
N ALA A 195 -13.25 -6.83 -4.00
CA ALA A 195 -13.36 -6.42 -5.39
C ALA A 195 -12.19 -5.48 -5.79
N PRO A 196 -11.88 -5.33 -7.10
CA PRO A 196 -10.78 -4.47 -7.55
C PRO A 196 -10.87 -3.03 -7.03
N THR A 197 -12.07 -2.44 -6.97
CA THR A 197 -12.30 -1.10 -6.42
C THR A 197 -12.14 -1.05 -4.90
N SER A 198 -12.52 -2.10 -4.18
CA SER A 198 -12.34 -2.21 -2.72
C SER A 198 -10.86 -2.25 -2.35
N LEU A 199 -10.08 -3.04 -3.10
CA LEU A 199 -8.64 -3.09 -2.95
C LEU A 199 -8.01 -1.74 -3.31
N ALA A 200 -8.41 -1.14 -4.43
CA ALA A 200 -7.90 0.17 -4.84
C ALA A 200 -8.15 1.25 -3.79
N PHE A 201 -9.37 1.29 -3.22
CA PHE A 201 -9.70 2.24 -2.17
C PHE A 201 -8.89 2.00 -0.90
N THR A 202 -8.69 0.72 -0.55
CA THR A 202 -7.85 0.34 0.60
C THR A 202 -6.41 0.80 0.42
N LEU A 203 -5.82 0.58 -0.76
CA LEU A 203 -4.46 1.00 -1.08
C LEU A 203 -4.35 2.53 -1.14
N MET A 204 -5.34 3.21 -1.72
CA MET A 204 -5.39 4.68 -1.71
C MET A 204 -5.41 5.25 -0.30
N LEU A 205 -6.24 4.71 0.60
CA LEU A 205 -6.29 5.18 1.98
C LEU A 205 -4.97 4.87 2.71
N MET A 206 -4.41 3.68 2.49
CA MET A 206 -3.11 3.33 3.05
C MET A 206 -2.03 4.31 2.57
N THR A 207 -1.92 4.55 1.28
CA THR A 207 -0.97 5.51 0.70
C THR A 207 -1.25 6.93 1.16
N PHE A 208 -2.52 7.31 1.35
CA PHE A 208 -2.87 8.61 1.92
C PHE A 208 -2.31 8.78 3.34
N PHE A 209 -2.53 7.83 4.24
CA PHE A 209 -2.04 7.95 5.61
C PHE A 209 -0.52 7.75 5.73
N VAL A 210 0.04 6.76 5.03
CA VAL A 210 1.45 6.35 5.19
C VAL A 210 2.40 7.17 4.33
N ASP A 211 2.07 7.39 3.06
CA ASP A 211 2.97 8.05 2.11
C ASP A 211 2.69 9.55 2.06
N ILE A 212 1.44 9.94 1.87
CA ILE A 212 1.09 11.35 1.68
C ILE A 212 1.22 12.12 2.99
N LEU A 213 0.63 11.64 4.10
CA LEU A 213 0.67 12.33 5.38
C LEU A 213 1.94 12.02 6.17
N TYR A 214 2.11 10.77 6.60
CA TYR A 214 3.20 10.39 7.49
C TYR A 214 4.57 10.59 6.85
N SER A 215 4.76 10.13 5.60
CA SER A 215 6.07 10.24 4.95
C SER A 215 6.45 11.68 4.63
N SER A 216 5.49 12.53 4.28
CA SER A 216 5.75 13.96 4.10
C SER A 216 6.09 14.65 5.41
N TRP A 217 5.43 14.27 6.50
CA TRP A 217 5.67 14.83 7.83
C TRP A 217 7.10 14.54 8.29
N TRP A 218 7.55 13.29 8.32
CA TRP A 218 8.89 12.99 8.83
C TRP A 218 10.01 13.49 7.89
N LYS A 219 9.79 13.49 6.57
CA LYS A 219 10.76 14.06 5.59
C LYS A 219 10.96 15.56 5.80
N MET A 220 9.92 16.29 6.22
CA MET A 220 10.05 17.70 6.59
C MET A 220 11.01 17.90 7.76
N PHE A 221 10.94 17.05 8.80
CA PHE A 221 11.85 17.16 9.94
C PHE A 221 13.26 16.71 9.63
N GLN A 222 13.39 15.55 8.98
CA GLN A 222 14.65 14.86 8.73
C GLN A 222 15.47 15.52 7.60
N PHE A 223 14.81 15.91 6.51
CA PHE A 223 15.47 16.39 5.28
C PHE A 223 15.16 17.85 4.96
N LYS A 224 14.38 18.55 5.82
CA LYS A 224 13.99 19.96 5.62
C LYS A 224 13.27 20.24 4.31
N VAL A 225 12.60 19.22 3.77
CA VAL A 225 11.76 19.30 2.58
C VAL A 225 10.44 19.97 2.96
N ASP A 226 9.90 20.78 2.06
CA ASP A 226 8.56 21.36 2.27
C ASP A 226 7.50 20.25 2.31
N PHE A 227 6.61 20.33 3.30
CA PHE A 227 5.57 19.32 3.49
C PHE A 227 4.69 19.16 2.26
N PHE A 228 4.25 20.26 1.64
CA PHE A 228 3.35 20.22 0.51
C PHE A 228 4.03 19.78 -0.78
N VAL A 229 5.32 20.07 -0.96
CA VAL A 229 6.13 19.46 -2.02
C VAL A 229 6.07 17.94 -1.88
N SER A 230 6.32 17.42 -0.67
CA SER A 230 6.27 15.99 -0.44
C SER A 230 4.88 15.38 -0.65
N VAL A 231 3.82 16.04 -0.18
CA VAL A 231 2.43 15.63 -0.42
C VAL A 231 2.15 15.51 -1.92
N PHE A 232 2.58 16.51 -2.70
CA PHE A 232 2.40 16.53 -4.15
C PHE A 232 3.06 15.32 -4.83
N PHE A 233 4.35 15.06 -4.56
CA PHE A 233 5.05 13.93 -5.17
C PHE A 233 4.47 12.58 -4.75
N HIS A 234 4.15 12.36 -3.47
CA HIS A 234 3.55 11.09 -3.07
C HIS A 234 2.16 10.88 -3.69
N THR A 235 1.40 11.95 -3.91
CA THR A 235 0.10 11.85 -4.59
C THR A 235 0.26 11.49 -6.07
N LEU A 236 1.25 12.06 -6.77
CA LEU A 236 1.57 11.66 -8.14
C LEU A 236 2.06 10.20 -8.23
N ILE A 237 2.94 9.80 -7.32
CA ILE A 237 3.44 8.42 -7.20
C ILE A 237 2.27 7.46 -6.99
N MET A 238 1.32 7.81 -6.12
CA MET A 238 0.12 7.02 -5.89
C MET A 238 -0.65 6.79 -7.18
N PHE A 239 -0.93 7.83 -7.97
CA PHE A 239 -1.67 7.67 -9.23
C PHE A 239 -0.96 6.75 -10.22
N ILE A 240 0.38 6.83 -10.27
CA ILE A 240 1.19 5.96 -11.13
C ILE A 240 1.17 4.52 -10.62
N LEU A 241 1.44 4.28 -9.34
CA LEU A 241 1.66 2.94 -8.80
C LEU A 241 0.38 2.15 -8.52
N LEU A 242 -0.72 2.84 -8.17
CA LEU A 242 -1.97 2.21 -7.76
C LEU A 242 -2.50 1.16 -8.74
N PRO A 243 -2.63 1.41 -10.06
CA PRO A 243 -3.11 0.38 -10.99
C PRO A 243 -2.20 -0.85 -11.03
N PHE A 244 -0.87 -0.66 -10.96
CA PHE A 244 0.08 -1.78 -10.95
C PHE A 244 0.00 -2.58 -9.65
N GLN A 245 -0.09 -1.91 -8.50
CA GLN A 245 -0.24 -2.56 -7.21
C GLN A 245 -1.52 -3.40 -7.15
N VAL A 246 -2.67 -2.85 -7.59
CA VAL A 246 -3.94 -3.58 -7.62
C VAL A 246 -3.85 -4.79 -8.54
N VAL A 247 -3.36 -4.63 -9.77
CA VAL A 247 -3.28 -5.75 -10.73
C VAL A 247 -2.39 -6.87 -10.20
N LEU A 248 -1.21 -6.53 -9.68
CA LEU A 248 -0.29 -7.52 -9.13
C LEU A 248 -0.88 -8.22 -7.92
N LEU A 249 -1.49 -7.48 -6.99
CA LEU A 249 -2.12 -8.07 -5.81
C LEU A 249 -3.32 -8.96 -6.18
N LEU A 250 -4.12 -8.61 -7.18
CA LEU A 250 -5.20 -9.48 -7.67
C LEU A 250 -4.66 -10.80 -8.24
N ILE A 251 -3.63 -10.72 -9.10
CA ILE A 251 -2.99 -11.91 -9.69
C ILE A 251 -2.37 -12.79 -8.60
N LEU A 252 -1.54 -12.21 -7.74
CA LEU A 252 -0.84 -12.92 -6.68
C LEU A 252 -1.80 -13.51 -5.65
N SER A 253 -2.88 -12.78 -5.31
CA SER A 253 -3.91 -13.29 -4.40
C SER A 253 -4.71 -14.42 -5.02
N ASN A 254 -4.93 -14.41 -6.33
CA ASN A 254 -5.60 -15.52 -7.02
C ASN A 254 -4.72 -16.78 -7.05
N VAL A 255 -3.40 -16.62 -7.25
CA VAL A 255 -2.43 -17.72 -7.15
C VAL A 255 -2.36 -18.24 -5.71
N TYR A 256 -2.24 -17.35 -4.73
CA TYR A 256 -2.20 -17.70 -3.31
C TYR A 256 -3.46 -18.45 -2.89
N ALA A 257 -4.65 -17.96 -3.25
CA ALA A 257 -5.92 -18.57 -2.88
C ALA A 257 -6.09 -20.03 -3.37
N LYS A 258 -5.40 -20.39 -4.46
CA LYS A 258 -5.37 -21.77 -5.02
C LYS A 258 -4.20 -22.61 -4.50
N SER A 259 -3.36 -22.05 -3.64
CA SER A 259 -2.17 -22.73 -3.14
C SER A 259 -2.48 -23.55 -1.89
N ARG A 260 -1.71 -24.62 -1.69
CA ARG A 260 -1.74 -25.42 -0.46
C ARG A 260 -1.37 -24.60 0.80
N VAL A 261 -0.62 -23.51 0.62
CA VAL A 261 -0.29 -22.58 1.71
C VAL A 261 -1.55 -21.90 2.23
N ALA A 262 -2.42 -21.43 1.33
CA ALA A 262 -3.70 -20.83 1.72
C ALA A 262 -4.62 -21.85 2.38
N GLU A 263 -4.64 -23.11 1.93
CA GLU A 263 -5.39 -24.19 2.57
C GLU A 263 -4.91 -24.48 4.00
N LEU A 264 -3.58 -24.55 4.21
CA LEU A 264 -2.98 -24.76 5.53
C LEU A 264 -3.20 -23.60 6.50
N LEU A 265 -3.37 -22.38 5.96
CA LEU A 265 -3.62 -21.17 6.74
C LEU A 265 -5.11 -20.87 6.91
N ALA A 266 -5.97 -21.41 6.05
CA ALA A 266 -7.41 -21.40 6.19
C ALA A 266 -7.80 -22.24 7.43
N LEU A 267 -8.71 -21.70 8.24
CA LEU A 267 -9.21 -22.33 9.47
C LEU A 267 -9.78 -23.74 9.22
N PRO A 268 -9.68 -24.68 10.20
CA PRO A 268 -10.42 -24.58 11.47
C PRO A 268 -9.55 -24.80 12.75
N PRO A 269 -9.94 -24.20 13.90
CA PRO A 269 -10.72 -24.98 14.87
C PRO A 269 -11.73 -24.11 15.64
N LYS A 270 -13.01 -24.23 15.27
CA LYS A 270 -14.09 -24.14 16.23
C LYS A 270 -15.01 -25.30 15.94
N GLU A 271 -14.79 -26.41 16.64
CA GLU A 271 -15.90 -27.23 17.08
C GLU A 271 -15.72 -27.36 18.58
N HIS A 272 -16.86 -27.29 19.28
CA HIS A 272 -16.98 -27.37 20.72
C HIS A 272 -15.93 -28.34 21.30
N ILE A 273 -15.20 -27.85 22.30
CA ILE A 273 -14.72 -28.77 23.33
C ILE A 273 -16.04 -29.20 23.98
N ASP A 274 -16.55 -30.39 23.63
CA ASP A 274 -17.50 -31.05 24.52
C ASP A 274 -16.77 -31.22 25.83
N THR A 275 -17.16 -30.41 26.80
CA THR A 275 -16.83 -30.59 28.20
C THR A 275 -17.78 -31.65 28.74
N ASP A 276 -17.64 -32.88 28.26
CA ASP A 276 -18.23 -34.05 28.88
C ASP A 276 -17.09 -35.04 29.13
N ASP A 277 -16.50 -34.89 30.33
CA ASP A 277 -16.05 -35.93 31.27
C ASP A 277 -15.14 -35.33 32.35
#